data_AF-A0A1F9MPG0-F1
#
_entry.id   AF-A0A1F9MPG0-F1
#
_cell.length_a   1.000
_cell.length_b   1.000
_cell.length_c   1.000
_cell.angle_alpha   90.00
_cell.angle_beta   90.00
_cell.angle_gamma   90.00
#
_symmetry.space_group_name_H-M   'P 1'
#
loop_
_entity.id
_entity.type
_entity.pdbx_description
1 polymer ?
#
loop_
_entity_poly.entity_id
_entity_poly.type
_entity_poly.pdbx_seq_one_letter_code
_entity_poly.pdbx_strand_id
1 'polypeptide(L)'
;MTITTFDKNMSAIAFAEAGEHDTARQILDGKTSKKQPRKSPAPVAKRKPYLATIIFGTISLFAYILLFTNEKLVTDIFTMGGWRWMYPVGAAFFFSFIHGAFASNLLSALGLEAKK
;
A
#
# COMPACT_ATOMS: atom_id res chain seq x y z
N MET A 1 -30.23 4.12 21.56
CA MET A 1 -29.40 5.23 21.05
C MET A 1 -30.11 5.82 19.85
N THR A 2 -30.56 7.06 19.94
CA THR A 2 -31.19 7.80 18.83
C THR A 2 -30.11 8.29 17.89
N ILE A 3 -30.04 7.75 16.67
CA ILE A 3 -29.08 8.20 15.64
C ILE A 3 -29.44 9.64 15.26
N THR A 4 -28.48 10.57 15.37
CA THR A 4 -28.73 11.97 15.03
C THR A 4 -28.78 12.15 13.51
N THR A 5 -29.43 13.22 13.03
CA THR A 5 -29.45 13.56 11.61
C THR A 5 -28.04 13.76 11.05
N PHE A 6 -27.12 14.23 11.89
CA PHE A 6 -25.72 14.40 11.54
C PHE A 6 -25.02 13.06 11.24
N ASP A 7 -25.22 12.05 12.10
CA ASP A 7 -24.66 10.70 11.90
C ASP A 7 -25.16 10.05 10.59
N LYS A 8 -26.44 10.27 10.26
CA LYS A 8 -27.03 9.77 9.00
C LYS A 8 -26.40 10.44 7.78
N ASN A 9 -26.23 11.76 7.82
CA ASN A 9 -25.62 12.49 6.71
C ASN A 9 -24.15 12.08 6.54
N MET A 10 -23.41 11.99 7.63
CA MET A 10 -21.99 11.61 7.59
C MET A 10 -21.80 10.19 7.05
N SER A 11 -22.62 9.24 7.50
CA SER A 11 -22.57 7.87 6.99
C SER A 11 -23.00 7.79 5.52
N ALA A 12 -24.09 8.47 5.12
CA ALA A 12 -24.51 8.51 3.73
C ALA A 12 -23.43 9.09 2.80
N ILE A 13 -22.72 10.13 3.24
CA ILE A 13 -21.60 10.73 2.49
C ILE A 13 -20.47 9.72 2.29
N ALA A 14 -20.08 8.99 3.35
CA ALA A 14 -19.04 7.97 3.26
C ALA A 14 -19.41 6.82 2.32
N PHE A 15 -20.68 6.42 2.24
CA PHE A 15 -21.11 5.42 1.25
C PHE A 15 -21.15 5.98 -0.17
N ALA A 16 -21.52 7.25 -0.33
CA ALA A 16 -21.49 7.91 -1.63
C ALA A 16 -20.05 8.09 -2.14
N GLU A 17 -19.08 8.40 -1.28
CA GLU A 17 -17.66 8.54 -1.65
C GLU A 17 -17.03 7.19 -2.07
N ALA A 18 -17.50 6.09 -1.46
CA ALA A 18 -17.11 4.74 -1.83
C ALA A 18 -17.77 4.23 -3.13
N GLY A 19 -18.62 5.05 -3.77
CA GLY A 19 -19.35 4.70 -4.99
C GLY A 19 -20.65 3.93 -4.78
N GLU A 20 -21.06 3.68 -3.53
CA GLU A 20 -22.32 3.00 -3.18
C GLU A 20 -23.48 4.00 -3.02
N HIS A 21 -23.84 4.66 -4.13
CA HIS A 21 -24.89 5.71 -4.15
C HIS A 21 -26.28 5.19 -3.73
N ASP A 22 -26.61 3.94 -3.99
CA ASP A 22 -27.90 3.34 -3.60
C ASP A 22 -28.01 3.09 -2.09
N THR A 23 -26.89 2.77 -1.44
CA THR A 23 -26.80 2.62 0.01
C THR A 23 -26.89 3.97 0.70
N ALA A 24 -26.20 4.99 0.16
CA ALA A 24 -26.28 6.37 0.64
C ALA A 24 -27.72 6.92 0.61
N ARG A 25 -28.46 6.68 -0.49
CA ARG A 25 -29.87 7.08 -0.62
C ARG A 25 -30.75 6.43 0.44
N GLN A 26 -30.56 5.14 0.71
CA GLN A 26 -31.35 4.41 1.71
C GLN A 26 -31.10 4.89 3.15
N ILE A 27 -29.89 5.35 3.46
CA ILE A 27 -29.53 5.92 4.76
C ILE A 27 -30.24 7.28 4.97
N LEU A 28 -30.33 8.10 3.92
CA LEU A 28 -31.05 9.37 3.95
C LEU A 28 -32.58 9.16 4.03
N ASP A 29 -33.11 8.15 3.34
CA ASP A 29 -34.55 7.82 3.30
C ASP A 29 -35.06 7.19 4.62
N GLY A 30 -34.18 6.98 5.60
CA GLY A 30 -34.55 6.52 6.94
C GLY A 30 -35.04 5.07 7.04
N LYS A 31 -34.86 4.26 5.98
CA LYS A 31 -35.35 2.86 5.90
C LYS A 31 -34.50 1.85 6.67
N THR A 32 -33.54 2.29 7.47
CA THR A 32 -32.64 1.43 8.27
C THR A 32 -33.00 1.46 9.77
N SER A 33 -34.26 1.16 10.13
CA SER A 33 -34.67 0.95 11.54
C SER A 33 -34.56 -0.51 12.01
N LYS A 34 -34.32 -1.48 11.13
CA LYS A 34 -34.06 -2.87 11.54
C LYS A 34 -32.59 -3.20 11.33
N LYS A 35 -31.93 -3.59 12.43
CA LYS A 35 -30.61 -4.23 12.52
C LYS A 35 -30.27 -4.97 11.22
N GLN A 36 -29.60 -4.29 10.28
CA GLN A 36 -28.99 -4.99 9.17
C GLN A 36 -27.67 -5.55 9.71
N PRO A 37 -27.44 -6.87 9.58
CA PRO A 37 -26.12 -7.42 9.88
C PRO A 37 -25.15 -6.62 9.02
N ARG A 38 -24.03 -6.22 9.62
CA ARG A 38 -22.88 -5.65 8.91
C ARG A 38 -22.54 -6.59 7.76
N LYS A 39 -23.15 -6.38 6.60
CA LYS A 39 -22.66 -6.95 5.36
C LYS A 39 -21.48 -6.05 5.08
N SER A 40 -20.35 -6.40 5.72
CA SER A 40 -19.05 -5.87 5.34
C SER A 40 -19.04 -5.87 3.82
N PRO A 41 -18.68 -4.74 3.17
CA PRO A 41 -18.61 -4.69 1.72
C PRO A 41 -17.87 -5.95 1.29
N ALA A 42 -18.47 -6.70 0.38
CA ALA A 42 -17.93 -7.97 -0.10
C ALA A 42 -16.43 -7.75 -0.31
N PRO A 43 -15.55 -8.58 0.30
CA PRO A 43 -14.13 -8.34 0.22
C PRO A 43 -13.80 -8.31 -1.26
N VAL A 44 -13.52 -7.12 -1.80
CA VAL A 44 -12.87 -6.97 -3.11
C VAL A 44 -11.73 -7.96 -3.03
N ALA A 45 -11.80 -9.03 -3.82
CA ALA A 45 -10.94 -10.18 -3.65
C ALA A 45 -9.50 -9.67 -3.67
N LYS A 46 -8.94 -9.45 -2.47
CA LYS A 46 -7.62 -8.85 -2.29
C LYS A 46 -6.71 -9.88 -2.92
N ARG A 47 -6.25 -9.62 -4.15
CA ARG A 47 -5.29 -10.49 -4.80
C ARG A 47 -4.12 -10.54 -3.86
N LYS A 48 -3.90 -11.73 -3.31
CA LYS A 48 -2.90 -11.94 -2.28
C LYS A 48 -1.56 -11.49 -2.87
N PRO A 49 -0.84 -10.55 -2.25
CA PRO A 49 0.29 -9.86 -2.87
C PRO A 49 1.53 -10.73 -3.06
N TYR A 50 1.43 -12.06 -2.97
CA TYR A 50 2.50 -13.02 -3.18
C TYR A 50 3.26 -12.80 -4.49
N LEU A 51 2.55 -12.51 -5.58
CA LEU A 51 3.18 -12.27 -6.88
C LEU A 51 4.06 -11.02 -6.85
N ALA A 52 3.56 -9.94 -6.24
CA ALA A 52 4.32 -8.71 -6.09
C ALA A 52 5.53 -8.94 -5.16
N THR A 53 5.36 -9.66 -4.05
CA THR A 53 6.47 -10.02 -3.14
C THR A 53 7.60 -10.75 -3.86
N ILE A 54 7.27 -11.75 -4.69
CA ILE A 54 8.27 -12.52 -5.43
C ILE A 54 8.98 -11.62 -6.43
N ILE A 55 8.24 -10.83 -7.23
CA ILE A 55 8.83 -9.94 -8.25
C ILE A 55 9.75 -8.91 -7.60
N PHE A 56 9.28 -8.17 -6.59
CA PHE A 56 10.11 -7.16 -5.91
C PHE A 56 11.27 -7.80 -5.15
N GLY A 57 11.08 -9.00 -4.60
CA GLY A 57 12.15 -9.76 -3.94
C GLY A 57 13.24 -10.19 -4.92
N THR A 58 12.87 -10.73 -6.08
CA THR A 58 13.82 -11.09 -7.14
C THR A 58 14.56 -9.86 -7.66
N ILE A 59 13.86 -8.75 -7.92
CA ILE A 59 14.49 -7.51 -8.38
C ILE A 59 15.45 -6.95 -7.31
N SER A 60 15.02 -6.90 -6.04
CA SER A 60 15.87 -6.50 -4.91
C SER A 60 17.14 -7.35 -4.85
N LEU A 61 17.00 -8.68 -4.90
CA LEU A 61 18.11 -9.61 -4.83
C LEU A 61 19.08 -9.42 -6.00
N PHE A 62 18.55 -9.30 -7.22
CA PHE A 62 19.35 -9.11 -8.43
C PHE A 62 20.11 -7.77 -8.40
N ALA A 63 19.47 -6.71 -7.92
CA ALA A 63 20.10 -5.40 -7.76
C ALA A 63 21.28 -5.45 -6.77
N TYR A 64 21.14 -6.16 -5.65
CA TYR A 64 22.23 -6.37 -4.70
C TYR A 64 23.37 -7.20 -5.31
N ILE A 65 23.06 -8.29 -6.02
CA ILE A 65 24.06 -9.12 -6.68
C ILE A 65 24.85 -8.31 -7.71
N LEU A 66 24.18 -7.53 -8.56
CA LEU A 66 24.83 -6.68 -9.55
C LEU A 66 25.73 -5.63 -8.89
N LEU A 67 25.26 -5.00 -7.81
CA LEU A 67 26.03 -4.00 -7.06
C LEU A 67 27.33 -4.61 -6.50
N PHE A 68 27.22 -5.77 -5.81
CA PHE A 68 28.38 -6.42 -5.20
C PHE A 68 29.31 -7.08 -6.22
N THR A 69 28.79 -7.62 -7.32
CA THR A 69 29.63 -8.18 -8.40
C THR A 69 30.47 -7.09 -9.07
N ASN A 70 29.95 -5.87 -9.15
CA ASN A 70 30.63 -4.71 -9.73
C ASN A 70 31.18 -3.75 -8.67
N GLU A 71 31.44 -4.23 -7.44
CA GLU A 71 31.85 -3.41 -6.29
C GLU A 71 33.03 -2.50 -6.62
N LYS A 72 34.02 -3.01 -7.38
CA LYS A 72 35.22 -2.25 -7.75
C LYS A 72 34.87 -1.03 -8.62
N LEU A 73 33.95 -1.18 -9.57
CA LEU A 73 33.47 -0.09 -10.42
C LEU A 73 32.59 0.89 -9.64
N VAL A 74 31.70 0.37 -8.80
CA VAL A 74 30.80 1.18 -7.97
C VAL A 74 31.62 2.04 -7.02
N THR A 75 32.58 1.45 -6.32
CA THR A 75 33.44 2.17 -5.36
C THR A 75 34.27 3.23 -6.05
N ASP A 76 34.86 2.93 -7.21
CA ASP A 76 35.64 3.90 -7.98
C ASP A 76 34.78 5.11 -8.39
N ILE A 77 33.59 4.87 -8.95
CA ILE A 77 32.66 5.93 -9.36
C ILE A 77 32.12 6.71 -8.15
N PHE A 78 31.84 6.05 -7.02
CA PHE A 78 31.22 6.66 -5.84
C PHE A 78 32.22 7.45 -5.00
N THR A 79 33.52 7.14 -5.10
CA THR A 79 34.59 7.78 -4.31
C THR A 79 35.34 8.88 -5.05
N MET A 80 35.18 9.00 -6.38
CA MET A 80 35.83 10.02 -7.21
C MET A 80 35.49 11.50 -6.89
N GLY A 81 34.63 11.78 -5.91
CA GLY A 81 34.34 13.14 -5.44
C GLY A 81 33.69 14.06 -6.48
N GLY A 82 33.46 15.32 -6.10
CA GLY A 82 32.76 16.30 -6.94
C GLY A 82 31.26 15.99 -7.10
N TRP A 83 30.71 16.24 -8.28
CA TRP A 83 29.27 16.02 -8.57
C TRP A 83 28.82 14.55 -8.45
N ARG A 84 29.78 13.62 -8.42
CA ARG A 84 29.56 12.16 -8.35
C ARG A 84 29.01 11.71 -7.00
N TRP A 85 29.01 12.56 -5.96
CA TRP A 85 28.31 12.29 -4.69
C TRP A 85 26.81 11.99 -4.88
N MET A 86 26.21 12.45 -5.97
CA MET A 86 24.81 12.12 -6.29
C MET A 86 24.61 10.63 -6.58
N TYR A 87 25.64 9.90 -7.03
CA TYR A 87 25.55 8.46 -7.29
C TYR A 87 25.28 7.63 -6.03
N PRO A 88 26.06 7.72 -4.93
CA PRO A 88 25.75 6.99 -3.70
C PRO A 88 24.42 7.40 -3.07
N VAL A 89 24.05 8.68 -3.14
CA VAL A 89 22.74 9.16 -2.64
C VAL A 89 21.59 8.57 -3.46
N GLY A 90 21.68 8.67 -4.79
CA GLY A 90 20.67 8.14 -5.71
C GLY A 90 20.53 6.62 -5.59
N ALA A 91 21.65 5.90 -5.46
CA ALA A 91 21.65 4.47 -5.20
C ALA A 91 20.94 4.15 -3.88
N ALA A 92 21.26 4.85 -2.79
CA ALA A 92 20.60 4.64 -1.49
C ALA A 92 19.07 4.81 -1.60
N PHE A 93 18.59 5.85 -2.29
CA PHE A 93 17.16 6.04 -2.54
C PHE A 93 16.54 4.94 -3.41
N PHE A 94 17.22 4.55 -4.49
CA PHE A 94 16.77 3.49 -5.39
C PHE A 94 16.62 2.15 -4.66
N PHE A 95 17.65 1.73 -3.91
CA PHE A 95 17.60 0.52 -3.10
C PHE A 95 16.55 0.59 -2.00
N SER A 96 16.43 1.74 -1.32
CA SER A 96 15.40 1.94 -0.28
C SER A 96 13.98 1.81 -0.84
N PHE A 97 13.74 2.33 -2.04
CA PHE A 97 12.42 2.24 -2.67
C PHE A 97 12.07 0.81 -3.07
N ILE A 98 12.98 0.12 -3.77
CA ILE A 98 12.73 -1.25 -4.23
C ILE A 98 12.62 -2.23 -3.06
N HIS A 99 13.58 -2.16 -2.13
CA HIS A 99 13.58 -3.02 -0.95
C HIS A 99 12.42 -2.69 -0.01
N GLY A 100 12.03 -1.42 0.10
CA GLY A 100 10.85 -0.99 0.85
C GLY A 100 9.54 -1.52 0.26
N ALA A 101 9.38 -1.46 -1.06
CA ALA A 101 8.24 -2.06 -1.77
C ALA A 101 8.19 -3.58 -1.61
N PHE A 102 9.35 -4.24 -1.63
CA PHE A 102 9.46 -5.66 -1.29
C PHE A 102 9.01 -5.93 0.15
N ALA A 103 9.53 -5.18 1.14
CA ALA A 103 9.19 -5.36 2.55
C ALA A 103 7.68 -5.19 2.79
N SER A 104 7.06 -4.15 2.20
CA SER A 104 5.61 -3.95 2.28
C SER A 104 4.85 -5.16 1.73
N ASN A 105 5.19 -5.63 0.53
CA ASN A 105 4.53 -6.79 -0.06
C ASN A 105 4.82 -8.09 0.70
N LEU A 106 5.99 -8.22 1.32
CA LEU A 106 6.35 -9.36 2.16
C LEU A 106 5.50 -9.42 3.42
N LEU A 107 5.34 -8.30 4.12
CA LEU A 107 4.46 -8.21 5.30
C LEU A 107 3.00 -8.54 4.92
N SER A 108 2.51 -7.99 3.80
CA SER A 108 1.16 -8.28 3.31
C SER A 108 1.00 -9.75 2.87
N ALA A 109 2.05 -10.39 2.35
CA ALA A 109 2.06 -11.82 2.01
C ALA A 109 2.09 -12.74 3.24
N LEU A 110 2.85 -12.35 4.28
CA LEU A 110 2.92 -13.04 5.57
C LEU A 110 1.64 -12.87 6.41
N GLY A 111 0.74 -11.96 6.01
CA GLY A 111 -0.49 -11.68 6.75
C GLY A 111 -0.26 -10.86 8.03
N LEU A 112 0.93 -10.29 8.21
CA LEU A 112 1.29 -9.41 9.33
C LEU A 112 0.97 -7.94 9.02
N GLU A 113 0.06 -7.70 8.08
CA GLU A 113 -0.37 -6.36 7.70
C GLU A 113 -1.11 -5.73 8.88
N ALA A 114 -0.55 -4.65 9.44
CA ALA A 114 -1.15 -3.95 10.56
C ALA A 114 -2.58 -3.49 10.19
N LYS A 115 -3.54 -3.79 11.06
CA LYS A 115 -4.91 -3.32 10.93
C LYS A 115 -4.89 -1.79 10.98
N LYS A 116 -5.26 -1.14 9.87
CA LYS A 116 -5.56 0.30 9.85
C LYS A 116 -6.66 0.66 10.84
#